data_AF-A0A1D2QR27-F1
#
_entry.id   AF-A0A1D2QR27-F1
#
_cell.length_a   1.000
_cell.length_b   1.000
_cell.length_c   1.000
_cell.angle_alpha   90.00
_cell.angle_beta   90.00
_cell.angle_gamma   90.00
#
_symmetry.space_group_name_H-M   'P 1'
#
loop_
_entity.id
_entity.type
_entity.pdbx_description
1 polymer ?
#
loop_
_entity_poly.entity_id
_entity_poly.type
_entity_poly.pdbx_seq_one_letter_code
_entity_poly.pdbx_strand_id
1 'polypeptide(L)'
;MRLSVSKNQNRFADVFCDDARKAKKQLLKNSVTQLYVDHYLVGRENGHQLLTWALHQQLMPLYVVVTERQLQKRQAMIHLLETNGYRSADGMNFIKYY
;
A
#
# COMPACT_ATOMS: atom_id res chain seq x y z
N MET A 1 -7.77 -10.97 2.76
CA MET A 1 -8.55 -9.99 1.97
C MET A 1 -7.62 -9.11 1.15
N ARG A 2 -8.00 -8.77 -0.08
CA ARG A 2 -7.27 -7.86 -0.98
C ARG A 2 -7.84 -6.45 -0.86
N LEU A 3 -7.01 -5.49 -0.46
CA LEU A 3 -7.39 -4.08 -0.31
C LEU A 3 -6.71 -3.25 -1.40
N SER A 4 -7.48 -2.45 -2.15
CA SER A 4 -6.93 -1.45 -3.05
C SER A 4 -7.11 -0.06 -2.47
N VAL A 5 -6.02 0.70 -2.42
CA VAL A 5 -5.98 2.07 -1.94
C VAL A 5 -5.45 2.96 -3.05
N SER A 6 -6.36 3.52 -3.84
CA SER A 6 -6.01 4.27 -5.05
C SER A 6 -7.15 5.19 -5.44
N LYS A 7 -6.87 6.31 -6.12
CA LYS A 7 -7.92 7.17 -6.70
C LYS A 7 -8.67 6.47 -7.84
N ASN A 8 -7.98 5.62 -8.58
CA ASN A 8 -8.54 4.86 -9.70
C ASN A 8 -8.97 3.47 -9.24
N GLN A 9 -10.19 3.04 -9.60
CA GLN A 9 -10.69 1.72 -9.23
C GLN A 9 -9.78 0.61 -9.78
N ASN A 10 -9.28 -0.25 -8.90
CA ASN A 10 -8.55 -1.45 -9.27
C ASN A 10 -9.49 -2.67 -9.19
N ARG A 11 -9.73 -3.33 -10.32
CA ARG A 11 -10.74 -4.39 -10.45
C ARG A 11 -10.38 -5.71 -9.74
N PHE A 12 -9.18 -5.82 -9.18
CA PHE A 12 -8.66 -7.07 -8.59
C PHE A 12 -8.73 -7.14 -7.06
N ALA A 13 -9.31 -6.12 -6.40
CA ALA A 13 -9.41 -6.06 -4.94
C ALA A 13 -10.84 -6.33 -4.44
N ASP A 14 -10.94 -6.93 -3.25
CA ASP A 14 -12.21 -7.21 -2.58
C ASP A 14 -12.82 -5.90 -2.02
N VAL A 15 -11.95 -5.01 -1.54
CA VAL A 15 -12.32 -3.72 -0.96
C VAL A 15 -11.53 -2.61 -1.63
N PHE A 16 -12.25 -1.53 -1.99
CA PHE A 16 -11.68 -0.34 -2.57
C PHE A 16 -11.76 0.84 -1.59
N CYS A 17 -10.66 1.55 -1.42
CA CYS A 17 -10.55 2.79 -0.68
C CYS A 17 -9.88 3.83 -1.57
N ASP A 18 -10.48 5.01 -1.67
CA ASP A 18 -9.93 6.16 -2.38
C ASP A 18 -9.16 7.10 -1.46
N ASP A 19 -9.37 7.01 -0.14
CA ASP A 19 -8.71 7.81 0.89
C ASP A 19 -7.99 6.96 1.95
N ALA A 20 -6.97 7.55 2.58
CA ALA A 20 -6.18 6.90 3.61
C ALA A 20 -6.99 6.55 4.86
N ARG A 21 -8.00 7.35 5.24
CA ARG A 21 -8.77 7.14 6.47
C ARG A 21 -9.60 5.85 6.40
N LYS A 22 -10.26 5.60 5.26
CA LYS A 22 -10.98 4.35 4.99
C LYS A 22 -10.01 3.18 4.96
N ALA A 23 -8.86 3.32 4.28
CA ALA A 23 -7.84 2.28 4.23
C ALA A 23 -7.33 1.88 5.62
N LYS A 24 -7.00 2.86 6.47
CA LYS A 24 -6.61 2.65 7.87
C LYS A 24 -7.66 1.86 8.65
N LYS A 25 -8.94 2.23 8.50
CA LYS A 25 -10.06 1.52 9.12
C LYS A 25 -10.14 0.07 8.64
N GLN A 26 -9.89 -0.20 7.36
CA GLN A 26 -9.91 -1.57 6.82
C GLN A 26 -8.73 -2.40 7.32
N LEU A 27 -7.53 -1.82 7.38
CA LEU A 27 -6.33 -2.46 7.92
C LEU A 27 -6.46 -2.81 9.41
N LEU A 28 -7.15 -1.97 10.19
CA LEU A 28 -7.40 -2.23 11.62
C LEU A 28 -8.46 -3.32 11.86
N LYS A 29 -9.48 -3.39 11.00
CA LYS A 29 -10.65 -4.25 11.23
C LYS A 29 -10.56 -5.63 10.60
N ASN A 30 -9.74 -5.78 9.56
CA ASN A 30 -9.72 -6.98 8.75
C ASN A 30 -8.29 -7.49 8.55
N SER A 31 -8.16 -8.80 8.41
CA SER A 31 -6.91 -9.41 7.97
C SER A 31 -6.71 -9.17 6.47
N VAL A 32 -5.95 -8.12 6.15
CA VAL A 32 -5.51 -7.82 4.79
C VAL A 32 -4.31 -8.70 4.47
N THR A 33 -4.41 -9.46 3.38
CA THR A 33 -3.35 -10.36 2.90
C THR A 33 -2.55 -9.72 1.78
N GLN A 34 -3.17 -8.83 1.01
CA GLN A 34 -2.54 -8.09 -0.08
C GLN A 34 -3.05 -6.65 -0.13
N LEU A 35 -2.13 -5.70 -0.24
CA LEU A 35 -2.43 -4.27 -0.36
C LEU A 35 -1.95 -3.75 -1.71
N TYR A 36 -2.86 -3.27 -2.54
CA TYR A 36 -2.55 -2.45 -3.71
C TYR A 36 -2.58 -1.00 -3.27
N VAL A 37 -1.52 -0.25 -3.55
CA VAL A 37 -1.41 1.13 -3.09
C VAL A 37 -0.84 2.02 -4.18
N ASP A 38 -1.53 3.14 -4.40
CA ASP A 38 -1.08 4.25 -5.23
C ASP A 38 -0.61 5.40 -4.33
N HIS A 39 0.28 6.27 -4.83
CA HIS A 39 0.69 7.43 -4.02
C HIS A 39 -0.44 8.45 -3.94
N TYR A 40 -1.17 8.71 -5.02
CA TYR A 40 -2.23 9.71 -5.02
C TYR A 40 -3.55 9.17 -4.47
N LEU A 41 -3.94 9.67 -3.29
CA LEU A 41 -5.20 9.38 -2.62
C LEU A 41 -6.05 10.64 -2.48
N VAL A 42 -7.34 10.47 -2.23
CA VAL A 42 -8.24 11.54 -1.85
C VAL A 42 -7.94 11.98 -0.42
N GLY A 43 -7.88 13.30 -0.20
CA GLY A 43 -7.68 13.90 1.12
C GLY A 43 -6.25 14.41 1.35
N ARG A 44 -5.84 14.48 2.62
CA ARG A 44 -4.57 15.09 3.04
C ARG A 44 -3.39 14.11 3.02
N GLU A 45 -3.66 12.82 3.17
CA GLU A 45 -2.63 11.80 3.25
C GLU A 45 -2.47 11.07 1.91
N ASN A 46 -1.23 10.74 1.56
CA ASN A 46 -0.89 9.99 0.37
C ASN A 46 -0.56 8.51 0.68
N GLY A 47 -0.37 7.70 -0.35
CA GLY A 47 -0.05 6.27 -0.20
C GLY A 47 1.25 6.02 0.56
N HIS A 48 2.26 6.87 0.39
CA HIS A 48 3.50 6.75 1.16
C HIS A 48 3.24 6.95 2.66
N GLN A 49 2.49 7.98 3.04
CA GLN A 49 2.13 8.24 4.45
C GLN A 49 1.27 7.12 5.04
N LEU A 50 0.36 6.54 4.24
CA LEU A 50 -0.41 5.36 4.64
C LEU A 50 0.51 4.16 4.92
N LEU A 51 1.47 3.88 4.02
CA LEU A 51 2.43 2.81 4.21
C LEU A 51 3.29 3.03 5.46
N THR A 52 3.81 4.24 5.66
CA THR A 52 4.58 4.61 6.86
C THR A 52 3.75 4.36 8.12
N TRP A 53 2.49 4.82 8.15
CA TRP A 53 1.59 4.57 9.27
C TRP A 53 1.36 3.07 9.50
N ALA A 54 1.07 2.29 8.45
CA ALA A 54 0.78 0.87 8.58
C ALA A 54 1.99 0.08 9.08
N LEU A 55 3.20 0.45 8.66
CA LEU A 55 4.46 -0.09 9.16
C LEU A 55 4.61 0.17 10.66
N HIS A 56 4.43 1.43 11.09
CA HIS A 56 4.50 1.81 12.51
C HIS A 56 3.46 1.07 13.38
N GLN A 57 2.27 0.82 12.84
CA GLN A 57 1.21 0.09 13.55
C GLN A 57 1.33 -1.43 13.45
N GLN A 58 2.35 -1.96 12.74
CA GLN A 58 2.51 -3.39 12.46
C GLN A 58 1.30 -4.01 11.73
N LEU A 59 0.60 -3.23 10.92
CA LEU A 59 -0.58 -3.64 10.15
C LEU A 59 -0.27 -3.94 8.69
N MET A 60 1.01 -3.96 8.32
CA MET A 60 1.41 -4.19 6.94
C MET A 60 1.20 -5.65 6.54
N PRO A 61 0.53 -5.91 5.40
CA PRO A 61 0.31 -7.27 4.91
C PRO A 61 1.59 -7.86 4.31
N LEU A 62 1.61 -9.19 4.16
CA LEU A 62 2.72 -9.93 3.55
C LEU A 62 3.00 -9.48 2.11
N TYR A 63 1.94 -9.18 1.34
CA TYR A 63 2.03 -8.78 -0.06
C TYR A 63 1.62 -7.32 -0.25
N VAL A 64 2.46 -6.55 -0.93
CA VAL A 64 2.19 -5.13 -1.25
C VAL A 64 2.44 -4.92 -2.74
N VAL A 65 1.52 -4.26 -3.42
CA VAL A 65 1.64 -3.93 -4.84
C VAL A 65 1.60 -2.42 -5.00
N VAL A 66 2.69 -1.83 -5.46
CA VAL A 66 2.79 -0.40 -5.74
C VAL A 66 2.32 -0.13 -7.17
N THR A 67 1.17 0.54 -7.31
CA THR A 67 0.55 0.81 -8.62
C THR A 67 0.88 2.19 -9.21
N GLU A 68 1.74 2.96 -8.52
CA GLU A 68 2.11 4.33 -8.91
C GLU A 68 2.91 4.34 -10.24
N ARG A 69 2.52 5.24 -11.13
CA ARG A 69 3.10 5.40 -12.47
C ARG A 69 4.25 6.41 -12.50
N GLN A 70 4.20 7.43 -11.64
CA GLN A 70 5.23 8.44 -11.53
C GLN A 70 6.47 7.87 -10.82
N LEU A 71 7.57 7.75 -11.57
CA LEU A 71 8.79 7.09 -11.12
C LEU A 71 9.30 7.62 -9.77
N GLN A 72 9.36 8.94 -9.58
CA GLN A 72 9.86 9.55 -8.34
C GLN A 72 9.01 9.16 -7.11
N LYS A 73 7.69 9.14 -7.25
CA LYS A 73 6.77 8.79 -6.16
C LYS A 73 6.81 7.29 -5.86
N ARG A 74 6.86 6.48 -6.91
CA ARG A 74 7.07 5.04 -6.80
C ARG A 74 8.37 4.73 -6.08
N GLN A 75 9.50 5.34 -6.46
CA GLN A 75 10.81 5.13 -5.82
C GLN A 75 10.80 5.42 -4.33
N ALA A 76 10.12 6.49 -3.88
CA ALA A 76 9.99 6.78 -2.45
C ALA A 76 9.25 5.65 -1.71
N MET A 77 8.17 5.13 -2.28
CA MET A 77 7.42 4.01 -1.71
C MET A 77 8.22 2.70 -1.72
N ILE A 78 8.94 2.43 -2.82
CA ILE A 78 9.84 1.27 -2.92
C ILE A 78 10.89 1.33 -1.82
N HIS A 79 11.58 2.46 -1.67
CA HIS A 79 12.62 2.63 -0.67
C HIS A 79 12.09 2.41 0.76
N LEU A 80 10.91 2.94 1.07
CA LEU A 80 10.23 2.69 2.34
C LEU A 80 9.96 1.20 2.56
N LEU A 81 9.51 0.48 1.54
CA LEU A 81 9.23 -0.96 1.66
C LEU A 81 10.53 -1.76 1.85
N GLU A 82 11.55 -1.50 1.04
CA GLU A 82 12.85 -2.21 1.09
C GLU A 82 13.56 -2.04 2.43
N THR A 83 13.59 -0.80 2.96
CA THR A 83 14.15 -0.49 4.28
C THR A 83 13.38 -1.16 5.43
N ASN A 84 12.18 -1.69 5.18
CA ASN A 84 11.33 -2.38 6.15
C ASN A 84 11.15 -3.88 5.86
N GLY A 85 12.11 -4.48 5.13
CA GLY A 85 12.18 -5.93 4.94
C GLY A 85 11.29 -6.48 3.83
N TYR A 86 10.86 -5.63 2.89
CA TYR A 86 10.20 -6.09 1.67
C TYR A 86 11.20 -6.21 0.52
N ARG A 87 10.95 -7.13 -0.39
CA ARG A 87 11.73 -7.27 -1.64
C ARG A 87 10.80 -7.39 -2.84
N SER A 88 11.29 -6.92 -3.98
CA SER A 88 10.60 -7.00 -5.26
C SER A 88 11.58 -7.38 -6.37
N ALA A 89 11.11 -8.12 -7.36
CA ALA A 89 11.87 -8.43 -8.57
C ALA A 89 11.57 -7.46 -9.72
N ASP A 90 10.40 -6.80 -9.70
CA ASP A 90 9.88 -5.96 -10.78
C ASP A 90 9.65 -4.49 -10.37
N GLY A 91 9.93 -4.16 -9.09
CA GLY A 91 9.71 -2.83 -8.53
C GLY A 91 8.23 -2.47 -8.34
N MET A 92 7.31 -3.44 -8.47
CA MET A 92 5.87 -3.23 -8.30
C MET A 92 5.28 -4.20 -7.27
N ASN A 93 5.66 -5.47 -7.31
CA ASN A 93 5.17 -6.51 -6.41
C ASN A 93 6.20 -6.78 -5.32
N PHE A 94 5.82 -6.49 -4.08
CA PHE A 94 6.66 -6.61 -2.89
C PHE A 94 6.14 -7.71 -1.97
N ILE A 95 7.08 -8.50 -1.45
CA ILE A 95 6.82 -9.57 -0.47
C ILE A 95 7.70 -9.32 0.75
N LYS A 96 7.13 -9.39 1.95
CA LYS A 96 7.91 -9.32 3.19
C LYS A 96 8.77 -10.58 3.32
N TYR A 97 10.08 -10.40 3.45
CA TYR A 97 10.98 -11.50 3.81
C TYR A 97 11.30 -11.40 5.30
N TYR A 98 11.42 -12.56 5.96
CA TYR A 98 11.73 -12.67 7.39
C TYR A 98 13.18 -12.30 7.69
#